data_AF-A0A1H0VH43-F1
#
_entry.id   AF-A0A1H0VH43-F1
#
_cell.length_a   1.000
_cell.length_b   1.000
_cell.length_c   1.000
_cell.angle_alpha   90.00
_cell.angle_beta   90.00
_cell.angle_gamma   90.00
#
_symmetry.space_group_name_H-M   'P 1'
#
loop_
_entity.id
_entity.type
_entity.pdbx_description
1 polymer ?
#
loop_
_entity_poly.entity_id
_entity_poly.type
_entity_poly.pdbx_seq_one_letter_code
_entity_poly.pdbx_strand_id
1 'polypeptide(L)'
;MISGEFEYYKELKILNKENEDVFYFDIKNKLLCNKGWRGRNIYIKLIVFENDLEEVMKVVREDISKIEVYSDILKDKYEEEVRDLYIKYIEIQASRASDRNQYKEVCRIIEKFRKVSDNNKIEEIKKKLRGLYRKRPAFIDELSRG
;
A
#
# COMPACT_ATOMS: atom_id res chain seq x y z
N MET A 1 5.63 22.14 -1.63
CA MET A 1 4.31 22.70 -1.28
C MET A 1 3.32 21.58 -0.94
N ILE A 2 3.50 20.90 0.20
CA ILE A 2 2.51 19.95 0.77
C ILE A 2 2.05 20.45 2.16
N SER A 3 2.81 21.36 2.78
CA SER A 3 2.55 21.89 4.12
C SER A 3 1.34 22.82 4.21
N GLY A 4 1.10 23.68 3.21
CA GLY A 4 0.08 24.74 3.30
C GLY A 4 -1.37 24.22 3.36
N GLU A 5 -1.72 23.19 2.60
CA GLU A 5 -3.09 22.65 2.56
C GLU A 5 -3.46 21.93 3.87
N PHE A 6 -2.50 21.23 4.49
CA PHE A 6 -2.74 20.52 5.75
C PHE A 6 -2.66 21.44 6.97
N GLU A 7 -1.89 22.52 6.91
CA GLU A 7 -1.88 23.50 8.00
C GLU A 7 -3.24 24.20 8.11
N TYR A 8 -3.81 24.60 6.97
CA TYR A 8 -5.16 25.14 6.92
C TYR A 8 -6.23 24.14 7.41
N TYR A 9 -6.10 22.86 7.03
CA TYR A 9 -7.01 21.82 7.54
C TYR A 9 -6.95 21.69 9.07
N LYS A 10 -5.75 21.69 9.68
CA LYS A 10 -5.59 21.63 11.14
C LYS A 10 -6.22 22.83 11.83
N GLU A 11 -6.01 24.04 11.31
CA GLU A 11 -6.62 25.25 11.84
C GLU A 11 -8.15 25.14 11.82
N LEU A 12 -8.73 24.73 10.70
CA LEU A 12 -10.18 24.51 10.60
C LEU A 12 -10.66 23.42 11.57
N LYS A 13 -9.89 22.34 11.75
CA LYS A 13 -10.22 21.26 12.69
C LYS A 13 -10.26 21.78 14.13
N ILE A 14 -9.28 22.59 14.54
CA ILE A 14 -9.25 23.23 15.86
C ILE A 14 -10.47 24.13 16.08
N LEU A 15 -10.85 24.91 15.06
CA LEU A 15 -12.04 25.77 15.13
C LEU A 15 -13.35 24.98 15.23
N ASN A 16 -13.37 23.72 14.78
CA ASN A 16 -14.55 22.85 14.79
C ASN A 16 -14.44 21.71 15.82
N LYS A 17 -13.62 21.86 16.87
CA LYS A 17 -13.30 20.79 17.83
C LYS A 17 -14.52 20.15 18.50
N GLU A 18 -15.59 20.91 18.74
CA GLU A 18 -16.83 20.38 19.34
C GLU A 18 -17.60 19.43 18.40
N ASN A 19 -17.32 19.47 17.09
CA ASN A 19 -17.96 18.65 16.06
C ASN A 19 -16.93 18.05 15.10
N GLU A 20 -15.77 17.65 15.64
CA GLU A 20 -14.59 17.23 14.86
C GLU A 20 -14.90 16.07 13.89
N ASP A 21 -15.68 15.08 14.34
CA ASP A 21 -16.08 13.92 13.53
C ASP A 21 -16.97 14.32 12.35
N VAL A 22 -17.95 15.20 12.59
CA VAL A 22 -18.85 15.71 11.55
C VAL A 22 -18.08 16.56 10.55
N PHE A 23 -17.18 17.42 11.03
CA PHE A 23 -16.31 18.23 10.19
C PHE A 23 -15.42 17.36 9.29
N TYR A 24 -14.78 16.34 9.86
CA TYR A 24 -13.97 15.39 9.09
C TYR A 24 -14.81 14.67 8.03
N PHE A 25 -15.98 14.16 8.40
CA PHE A 25 -16.89 13.46 7.49
C PHE A 25 -17.29 14.33 6.29
N ASP A 26 -17.64 15.60 6.53
CA ASP A 26 -18.03 16.54 5.48
C ASP A 26 -16.89 16.84 4.51
N ILE A 27 -15.68 17.09 5.02
CA ILE A 27 -14.51 17.34 4.18
C ILE A 27 -14.14 16.09 3.38
N LYS A 28 -14.15 14.91 4.02
CA LYS A 28 -13.90 13.63 3.37
C LYS A 28 -14.85 13.42 2.19
N ASN A 29 -16.16 13.60 2.39
CA ASN A 29 -17.16 13.40 1.34
C ASN A 29 -17.03 14.41 0.20
N LYS A 30 -16.74 15.69 0.50
CA LYS A 30 -16.48 16.70 -0.53
C LYS A 30 -15.29 16.33 -1.41
N LEU A 31 -14.21 15.82 -0.82
CA LEU A 31 -13.03 15.37 -1.56
C LEU A 31 -13.28 14.08 -2.34
N LEU A 32 -14.05 13.14 -1.79
CA LEU A 32 -14.42 11.89 -2.47
C LEU A 32 -15.25 12.16 -3.74
N CYS A 33 -16.15 13.14 -3.70
CA CYS A 33 -16.93 13.56 -4.86
C CYS A 33 -16.11 14.30 -5.94
N ASN A 34 -14.90 14.75 -5.62
CA ASN A 34 -14.03 15.45 -6.56
C ASN A 34 -13.29 14.44 -7.46
N LYS A 35 -13.76 14.32 -8.71
CA LYS A 35 -13.24 13.34 -9.68
C LYS A 35 -11.85 13.66 -10.25
N GLY A 36 -11.21 14.76 -9.84
CA GLY A 36 -9.88 15.14 -10.30
C GLY A 36 -8.74 14.41 -9.59
N TRP A 37 -7.63 14.18 -10.28
CA TRP A 37 -6.41 13.56 -9.71
C TRP A 37 -5.88 14.31 -8.47
N ARG A 38 -5.98 15.65 -8.48
CA ARG A 38 -5.61 16.50 -7.33
C ARG A 38 -6.52 16.24 -6.13
N GLY A 39 -7.84 16.18 -6.35
CA GLY A 39 -8.82 15.89 -5.30
C GLY A 39 -8.58 14.53 -4.66
N ARG A 40 -8.35 13.49 -5.49
CA ARG A 40 -8.02 12.14 -5.01
C ARG A 40 -6.71 12.12 -4.20
N ASN A 41 -5.69 12.85 -4.61
CA ASN A 41 -4.44 12.93 -3.85
C ASN A 41 -4.62 13.61 -2.49
N ILE A 42 -5.44 14.67 -2.41
CA ILE A 42 -5.74 15.36 -1.15
C ILE A 42 -6.56 14.43 -0.24
N TYR A 43 -7.58 13.75 -0.78
CA TYR A 43 -8.37 12.74 -0.05
C TYR A 43 -7.47 11.66 0.56
N ILE A 44 -6.57 11.07 -0.21
CA ILE A 44 -5.66 10.02 0.28
C ILE A 44 -4.76 10.55 1.40
N LYS A 45 -4.20 11.76 1.26
CA LYS A 45 -3.40 12.36 2.34
C LYS A 45 -4.24 12.60 3.60
N LEU A 46 -5.49 13.02 3.44
CA LEU A 46 -6.38 13.34 4.55
C LEU A 46 -6.69 12.08 5.37
N ILE A 47 -7.12 10.99 4.72
CA ILE A 47 -7.45 9.74 5.42
C ILE A 47 -6.22 9.12 6.10
N VAL A 48 -5.02 9.29 5.54
CA VAL A 48 -3.77 8.85 6.17
C VAL A 48 -3.41 9.73 7.38
N PHE A 49 -3.58 11.05 7.25
CA PHE A 49 -3.35 12.01 8.34
C PHE A 49 -4.29 11.76 9.53
N GLU A 50 -5.56 11.49 9.24
CA GLU A 50 -6.61 11.19 10.22
C GLU A 50 -6.57 9.75 10.74
N ASN A 51 -5.65 8.92 10.24
CA ASN A 51 -5.56 7.50 10.57
C ASN A 51 -6.88 6.73 10.34
N ASP A 52 -7.63 7.11 9.31
CA ASP A 52 -8.87 6.44 8.89
C ASP A 52 -8.53 5.16 8.10
N LEU A 53 -8.11 4.14 8.86
CA LEU A 53 -7.60 2.88 8.31
C LEU A 53 -8.60 2.16 7.40
N GLU A 54 -9.90 2.34 7.62
CA GLU A 54 -10.91 1.72 6.77
C GLU A 54 -10.89 2.32 5.36
N GLU A 55 -10.84 3.64 5.25
CA GLU A 55 -10.75 4.34 3.96
C GLU A 55 -9.40 4.07 3.29
N VAL A 56 -8.30 4.03 4.06
CA VAL A 56 -6.98 3.65 3.52
C VAL A 56 -7.03 2.23 2.93
N MET A 57 -7.69 1.30 3.60
CA MET A 57 -7.85 -0.07 3.10
C MET A 57 -8.67 -0.11 1.81
N LYS A 58 -9.73 0.71 1.69
CA LYS A 58 -10.50 0.85 0.43
C LYS A 58 -9.59 1.29 -0.73
N VAL A 59 -8.70 2.25 -0.50
CA VAL A 59 -7.72 2.70 -1.52
C VAL A 59 -6.80 1.56 -1.97
N VAL A 60 -6.34 0.71 -1.06
CA VAL A 60 -5.50 -0.45 -1.38
C VAL A 60 -6.28 -1.52 -2.13
N ARG A 61 -7.56 -1.75 -1.79
CA ARG A 61 -8.43 -2.69 -2.51
C ARG A 61 -8.70 -2.25 -3.95
N GLU A 62 -8.84 -0.94 -4.18
CA GLU A 62 -8.99 -0.35 -5.52
C GLU A 62 -7.70 -0.46 -6.36
N ASP A 63 -6.55 -0.28 -5.73
CA ASP A 63 -5.24 -0.37 -6.38
C ASP A 63 -4.23 -1.09 -5.48
N ILE A 64 -4.06 -2.38 -5.75
CA ILE A 64 -3.18 -3.29 -5.01
C ILE A 64 -1.74 -2.76 -4.97
N SER A 65 -1.29 -1.97 -5.96
CA SER A 65 0.07 -1.41 -5.94
C SER A 65 0.35 -0.49 -4.76
N LYS A 66 -0.70 0.03 -4.11
CA LYS A 66 -0.59 0.86 -2.91
C LYS A 66 -0.26 0.05 -1.65
N ILE A 67 -0.31 -1.28 -1.69
CA ILE A 67 0.03 -2.12 -0.54
C ILE A 67 1.47 -1.86 -0.05
N GLU A 68 2.41 -1.59 -0.96
CA GLU A 68 3.81 -1.28 -0.58
C GLU A 68 3.95 0.01 0.25
N VAL A 69 2.98 0.92 0.12
CA VAL A 69 3.01 2.24 0.77
C VAL A 69 2.26 2.20 2.10
N TYR A 70 1.14 1.49 2.16
CA TYR A 70 0.22 1.55 3.31
C TYR A 70 0.22 0.31 4.20
N SER A 71 0.97 -0.75 3.86
CA SER A 71 1.01 -1.96 4.67
C SER A 71 1.41 -1.70 6.12
N ASP A 72 2.34 -0.76 6.36
CA ASP A 72 2.86 -0.49 7.71
C ASP A 72 1.81 0.09 8.65
N ILE A 73 0.88 0.92 8.15
CA ILE A 73 -0.20 1.50 8.95
C ILE A 73 -1.45 0.60 9.02
N LEU A 74 -1.59 -0.33 8.06
CA LEU A 74 -2.74 -1.23 7.99
C LEU A 74 -2.53 -2.55 8.73
N LYS A 75 -1.29 -3.00 8.92
CA LYS A 75 -0.97 -4.35 9.42
C LYS A 75 -1.58 -4.67 10.78
N ASP A 76 -1.74 -3.70 11.68
CA ASP A 76 -2.23 -3.96 13.03
C ASP A 76 -3.74 -4.23 13.06
N LYS A 77 -4.50 -3.64 12.12
CA LYS A 77 -5.96 -3.80 12.02
C LYS A 77 -6.38 -4.83 10.97
N TYR A 78 -5.62 -4.97 9.89
CA TYR A 78 -5.95 -5.78 8.72
C TYR A 78 -4.85 -6.80 8.39
N GLU A 79 -4.23 -7.39 9.41
CA GLU A 79 -3.03 -8.22 9.28
C GLU A 79 -3.12 -9.28 8.16
N GLU A 80 -4.16 -10.13 8.21
CA GLU A 80 -4.37 -11.20 7.23
C GLU A 80 -4.62 -10.66 5.83
N GLU A 81 -5.49 -9.64 5.70
CA GLU A 81 -5.85 -9.07 4.41
C GLU A 81 -4.66 -8.33 3.76
N VAL A 82 -3.88 -7.59 4.55
CA VAL A 82 -2.64 -6.94 4.11
C VAL A 82 -1.68 -7.98 3.57
N ARG A 83 -1.51 -9.10 4.30
CA ARG A 83 -0.62 -10.19 3.89
C ARG A 83 -1.06 -10.81 2.56
N ASP A 84 -2.34 -11.13 2.42
CA ASP A 84 -2.88 -11.76 1.21
C ASP A 84 -2.77 -10.84 -0.01
N LEU A 85 -3.07 -9.55 0.16
CA LEU A 85 -2.92 -8.56 -0.92
C LEU A 85 -1.45 -8.35 -1.30
N TYR A 86 -0.52 -8.39 -0.35
CA TYR A 86 0.91 -8.30 -0.63
C TYR A 86 1.41 -9.51 -1.43
N ILE A 87 0.99 -10.73 -1.05
CA ILE A 87 1.31 -11.95 -1.79
C ILE A 87 0.77 -11.85 -3.22
N LYS A 88 -0.49 -11.44 -3.38
CA LYS A 88 -1.10 -11.22 -4.69
C LYS A 88 -0.33 -10.18 -5.52
N TYR A 89 0.13 -9.10 -4.87
CA TYR A 89 0.94 -8.08 -5.53
C TYR A 89 2.28 -8.65 -6.04
N ILE A 90 3.00 -9.40 -5.20
CA ILE A 90 4.26 -10.07 -5.57
C ILE A 90 4.03 -10.99 -6.78
N GLU A 91 2.96 -11.78 -6.78
CA GLU A 91 2.64 -12.69 -7.88
C GLU A 91 2.35 -11.95 -9.20
N ILE A 92 1.60 -10.86 -9.14
CA ILE A 92 1.34 -10.00 -10.30
C ILE A 92 2.66 -9.46 -10.86
N GLN A 93 3.53 -8.91 -10.01
CA GLN A 93 4.82 -8.36 -10.45
C GLN A 93 5.74 -9.44 -11.02
N ALA A 94 5.81 -10.61 -10.38
CA ALA A 94 6.59 -11.76 -10.88
C ALA A 94 6.10 -12.25 -12.25
N SER A 95 4.78 -12.24 -12.47
CA SER A 95 4.19 -12.67 -13.75
C SER A 95 4.56 -11.73 -14.91
N ARG A 96 4.60 -10.42 -14.62
CA ARG A 96 4.92 -9.36 -15.58
C ARG A 96 6.43 -9.20 -15.80
N ALA A 97 7.25 -9.65 -14.86
CA ALA A 97 8.70 -9.56 -14.96
C ALA A 97 9.26 -10.46 -16.08
N SER A 98 10.09 -9.88 -16.92
CA SER A 98 10.66 -10.48 -18.14
C SER A 98 12.16 -10.19 -18.30
N ASP A 99 12.69 -9.24 -17.54
CA ASP A 99 14.10 -8.87 -17.54
C ASP A 99 14.69 -8.85 -16.12
N ARG A 100 16.01 -8.72 -16.05
CA ARG A 100 16.75 -8.78 -14.79
C ARG A 100 16.46 -7.62 -13.84
N ASN A 101 16.14 -6.42 -14.36
CA ASN A 101 15.79 -5.29 -13.52
C ASN A 101 14.41 -5.52 -12.88
N GLN A 102 13.46 -6.05 -13.64
CA GLN A 102 12.15 -6.43 -13.13
C GLN A 102 12.22 -7.56 -12.10
N TYR A 103 13.12 -8.55 -12.28
CA TYR A 103 13.35 -9.60 -11.26
C TYR A 103 13.89 -9.04 -9.94
N LYS A 104 14.83 -8.09 -10.00
CA LYS A 104 15.32 -7.38 -8.81
C LYS A 104 14.21 -6.62 -8.11
N GLU A 105 13.31 -5.99 -8.88
CA GLU A 105 12.17 -5.28 -8.32
C GLU A 105 11.22 -6.23 -7.57
N VAL A 106 10.96 -7.42 -8.12
CA VAL A 106 10.17 -8.43 -7.40
C VAL A 106 10.85 -8.83 -6.08
N CYS A 107 12.17 -9.02 -6.08
CA CYS A 107 12.90 -9.33 -4.85
C CYS A 107 12.82 -8.16 -3.84
N ARG A 108 12.91 -6.91 -4.31
CA ARG A 108 12.73 -5.72 -3.46
C ARG A 108 11.34 -5.67 -2.81
N ILE A 109 10.30 -6.10 -3.53
CA ILE A 109 8.93 -6.16 -3.01
C ILE A 109 8.82 -7.27 -1.95
N ILE A 110 9.43 -8.44 -2.17
CA ILE A 110 9.50 -9.52 -1.17
C ILE A 110 10.20 -9.04 0.11
N GLU A 111 11.28 -8.27 -0.01
CA GLU A 111 11.97 -7.73 1.16
C GLU A 111 11.13 -6.71 1.93
N LYS A 112 10.28 -5.93 1.26
CA LYS A 112 9.31 -5.08 1.97
C LYS A 112 8.20 -5.89 2.61
N PHE A 113 7.72 -6.96 1.97
CA PHE A 113 6.73 -7.86 2.55
C PHE A 113 7.21 -8.49 3.87
N ARG A 114 8.52 -8.72 4.03
CA ARG A 114 9.11 -9.20 5.29
C ARG A 114 8.80 -8.31 6.50
N LYS A 115 8.51 -7.02 6.32
CA LYS A 115 8.15 -6.11 7.42
C LYS A 115 6.77 -6.36 8.02
N VAL A 116 5.90 -7.05 7.27
CA VAL A 116 4.50 -7.31 7.63
C VAL A 116 4.17 -8.82 7.61
N SER A 117 5.21 -9.67 7.55
CA SER A 117 5.07 -11.12 7.49
C SER A 117 6.22 -11.81 8.22
N ASP A 118 6.10 -13.12 8.40
CA ASP A 118 7.13 -13.94 9.03
C ASP A 118 8.07 -14.56 7.97
N ASN A 119 9.24 -15.03 8.42
CA ASN A 119 10.22 -15.64 7.51
C ASN A 119 9.69 -16.91 6.83
N ASN A 120 8.76 -17.63 7.45
CA ASN A 120 8.15 -18.82 6.87
C ASN A 120 7.37 -18.46 5.60
N LYS A 121 6.54 -17.42 5.65
CA LYS A 121 5.77 -16.92 4.49
C LYS A 121 6.68 -16.38 3.39
N ILE A 122 7.80 -15.76 3.75
CA ILE A 122 8.81 -15.30 2.78
C ILE A 122 9.42 -16.48 2.03
N GLU A 123 9.81 -17.55 2.72
CA GLU A 123 10.35 -18.74 2.06
C GLU A 123 9.30 -19.50 1.26
N GLU A 124 8.04 -19.55 1.71
CA GLU A 124 6.92 -20.09 0.95
C GLU A 124 6.73 -19.38 -0.40
N ILE A 125 6.72 -18.04 -0.41
CA ILE A 125 6.56 -17.28 -1.67
C ILE A 125 7.79 -17.44 -2.57
N LYS A 126 9.01 -17.39 -2.03
CA LYS A 126 10.23 -17.64 -2.82
C LYS A 126 10.21 -19.04 -3.44
N LYS A 127 9.86 -20.07 -2.67
CA LYS A 127 9.73 -21.45 -3.17
C LYS A 127 8.66 -21.57 -4.26
N LYS A 128 7.49 -20.93 -4.07
CA LYS A 128 6.42 -20.87 -5.08
C LYS A 128 6.91 -20.24 -6.38
N LEU A 129 7.57 -19.08 -6.30
CA LEU A 129 8.10 -18.37 -7.47
C LEU A 129 9.19 -19.18 -8.18
N ARG A 130 10.11 -19.82 -7.44
CA ARG A 130 11.12 -20.71 -8.03
C ARG A 130 10.50 -21.87 -8.80
N GLY A 131 9.42 -22.46 -8.26
CA GLY A 131 8.67 -23.54 -8.94
C GLY A 131 7.99 -23.07 -10.22
N LEU A 132 7.25 -21.95 -10.15
CA LEU A 132 6.51 -21.39 -11.29
C LEU A 132 7.42 -20.92 -12.42
N TYR A 133 8.54 -20.29 -12.08
CA TYR A 133 9.43 -19.64 -13.03
C TYR A 133 10.75 -20.40 -13.26
N ARG A 134 10.77 -21.72 -13.05
CA ARG A 134 11.95 -22.58 -13.24
C ARG A 134 12.68 -22.44 -14.58
N LYS A 135 11.96 -22.01 -15.63
CA LYS A 135 12.51 -21.77 -16.98
C LYS A 135 13.12 -20.37 -17.16
N ARG A 136 13.24 -19.58 -16.09
CA ARG A 136 13.84 -18.23 -16.08
C ARG A 136 15.07 -18.22 -15.15
N PRO A 137 16.24 -18.76 -15.58
CA PRO A 137 17.41 -18.94 -14.70
C PRO A 137 17.87 -17.65 -14.02
N ALA A 138 17.83 -16.52 -14.73
CA ALA A 138 18.16 -15.22 -14.16
C ALA A 138 17.23 -14.83 -13.00
N PHE A 139 15.93 -15.16 -13.08
CA PHE A 139 15.01 -14.88 -11.99
C PHE A 139 15.29 -15.78 -10.77
N ILE A 140 15.60 -17.07 -11.02
CA ILE A 140 15.96 -18.01 -9.95
C ILE A 140 17.23 -17.54 -9.21
N ASP A 141 18.22 -17.04 -9.95
CA ASP A 141 19.44 -16.46 -9.38
C ASP A 141 19.13 -15.26 -8.48
N GLU A 142 18.31 -14.31 -8.94
CA GLU A 142 17.91 -13.15 -8.11
C GLU A 142 17.15 -13.59 -6.85
N LEU A 143 16.20 -14.54 -6.95
CA LEU A 143 15.45 -15.12 -5.82
C LEU A 143 16.30 -15.93 -4.84
N SER A 144 17.54 -16.27 -5.20
CA SER A 144 18.48 -16.99 -4.32
C SER A 144 19.45 -16.06 -3.62
N ARG A 145 19.62 -14.82 -4.12
CA ARG A 145 20.51 -13.80 -3.57
C ARG A 145 19.80 -12.84 -2.63
N GLY A 146 18.57 -12.46 -2.96
CA GLY A 146 17.68 -11.70 -2.07
C GLY A 146 16.95 -12.64 -1.13
#